data_AF-A0A5C7AWF2-F1
#
_entry.id   AF-A0A5C7AWF2-F1
#
_cell.length_a   1.000
_cell.length_b   1.000
_cell.length_c   1.000
_cell.angle_alpha   90.00
_cell.angle_beta   90.00
_cell.angle_gamma   90.00
#
_symmetry.space_group_name_H-M   'P 1'
#
loop_
_entity.id
_entity.type
_entity.pdbx_description
1 polymer ?
#
loop_
_entity_poly.entity_id
_entity_poly.type
_entity_poly.pdbx_seq_one_letter_code
_entity_poly.pdbx_strand_id
1 'polypeptide(L)'
;MIKHFLNLEWKAFFRSATLGKSIAIKILMGFFLLYFAIIFSFAGFFMIKILGKTHPNISPFVAFNSFIFFWILADLLFRFFFQKLPVMSVKPLLTTPIKRSSIVNYVLKKSIVSFANFLPLLTIIPFGITLMINGNESVQTVIVWWLVLILVILINNFLNFILESLSAQTELSFLPIIILTGVLFGLNHFNIINLSSLLSSAVMGIAHNPLYLITPVVILGVVYGINFNLLHKKLFLDSGLKEKIKEVNAANLEWTKNFGDIAPFLQLDLKMILRNKRTKSSVWILVMGLLYGLFFYPQPVYQNATWFFMLIGVFSTGIFLISFGQFIPAWDSGYYKLLMSQNIKYEQYLKSKFTLMAFSVVALFVLGIPYVYFGYKVLIAHFVAAIYNIGVNTHVIMWGGSFNRKKINLDQKAAFNYQGTGAVQWLIGIPLLLLPLGLFALICFLINFEVACTVIGVMGIIGIVLHPKLMKLITKKYTASKYQMIAAFNQES
;
A
#
# COMPACT_ATOMS: atom_id res chain seq x y z
N MET A 1 -24.39 -11.21 22.34
CA MET A 1 -23.18 -11.62 21.56
C MET A 1 -22.37 -10.42 21.04
N ILE A 2 -22.92 -9.53 20.19
CA ILE A 2 -22.20 -8.35 19.65
C ILE A 2 -21.63 -7.44 20.75
N LYS A 3 -22.42 -7.11 21.78
CA LYS A 3 -21.98 -6.32 22.94
C LYS A 3 -20.77 -6.94 23.66
N HIS A 4 -20.73 -8.27 23.76
CA HIS A 4 -19.63 -8.99 24.42
C HIS A 4 -18.35 -8.95 23.58
N PHE A 5 -18.46 -9.08 22.25
CA PHE A 5 -17.32 -8.90 21.34
C PHE A 5 -16.74 -7.48 21.40
N LEU A 6 -17.58 -6.46 21.42
CA LEU A 6 -17.13 -5.07 21.57
C LEU A 6 -16.40 -4.85 22.91
N ASN A 7 -16.88 -5.45 24.00
CA ASN A 7 -16.23 -5.39 25.31
C ASN A 7 -14.84 -6.07 25.29
N LEU A 8 -14.71 -7.22 24.63
CA LEU A 8 -13.42 -7.91 24.49
C LEU A 8 -12.41 -7.07 23.70
N GLU A 9 -12.83 -6.37 22.64
CA GLU A 9 -11.95 -5.45 21.91
C GLU A 9 -11.51 -4.27 22.77
N TRP A 10 -12.42 -3.70 23.55
CA TRP A 10 -12.11 -2.64 24.49
C TRP A 10 -11.06 -3.12 25.51
N LYS A 11 -11.26 -4.28 26.11
CA LYS A 11 -10.30 -4.89 27.05
C LYS A 11 -8.95 -5.21 26.39
N ALA A 12 -8.94 -5.74 25.17
CA ALA A 12 -7.71 -6.01 24.42
C ALA A 12 -6.93 -4.73 24.13
N PHE A 13 -7.64 -3.64 23.83
CA PHE A 13 -7.01 -2.34 23.62
C PHE A 13 -6.28 -1.84 24.88
N PHE A 14 -6.96 -1.79 26.03
CA PHE A 14 -6.38 -1.31 27.29
C PHE A 14 -5.27 -2.19 27.86
N ARG A 15 -5.25 -3.47 27.48
CA ARG A 15 -4.23 -4.44 27.94
C ARG A 15 -3.04 -4.59 27.00
N SER A 16 -3.00 -3.83 25.89
CA SER A 16 -1.88 -3.92 24.95
C SER A 16 -0.59 -3.33 25.53
N ALA A 17 0.53 -4.06 25.40
CA ALA A 17 1.85 -3.63 25.89
C ALA A 17 2.37 -2.33 25.24
N THR A 18 1.70 -1.86 24.19
CA THR A 18 2.04 -0.65 23.42
C THR A 18 1.07 0.51 23.65
N LEU A 19 0.29 0.50 24.72
CA LEU A 19 -0.78 1.49 24.98
C LEU A 19 -0.32 2.94 24.77
N GLY A 20 0.83 3.35 25.33
CA GLY A 20 1.36 4.71 25.17
C GLY A 20 1.71 5.10 23.73
N LYS A 21 2.37 4.20 22.97
CA LYS A 21 2.65 4.40 21.53
C LYS A 21 1.38 4.35 20.68
N SER A 22 0.34 3.66 21.14
CA SER A 22 -0.95 3.57 20.46
C SER A 22 -1.80 4.83 20.58
N ILE A 23 -1.63 5.64 21.63
CA ILE A 23 -2.42 6.87 21.84
C ILE A 23 -2.09 7.92 20.78
N ALA A 24 -0.81 8.22 20.52
CA ALA A 24 -0.42 9.20 19.51
C ALA A 24 -0.89 8.79 18.10
N ILE A 25 -0.77 7.50 17.76
CA ILE A 25 -1.28 6.94 16.51
C ILE A 25 -2.81 7.09 16.43
N LYS A 26 -3.52 6.86 17.53
CA LYS A 26 -4.98 7.00 17.58
C LYS A 26 -5.45 8.45 17.50
N ILE A 27 -4.74 9.39 18.13
CA ILE A 27 -5.00 10.83 17.97
C ILE A 27 -4.83 11.22 16.50
N LEU A 28 -3.74 10.77 15.87
CA LEU A 28 -3.51 11.01 14.44
C LEU A 28 -4.62 10.38 13.57
N MET A 29 -5.04 9.14 13.86
CA MET A 29 -6.16 8.49 13.16
C MET A 29 -7.47 9.25 13.36
N GLY A 30 -7.76 9.74 14.58
CA GLY A 30 -8.92 10.55 14.89
C GLY A 30 -8.91 11.90 14.15
N PHE A 31 -7.74 12.53 14.07
CA PHE A 31 -7.54 13.74 13.28
C PHE A 31 -7.83 13.49 11.79
N PHE A 32 -7.24 12.45 11.19
CA PHE A 32 -7.52 12.10 9.78
C PHE A 32 -8.99 11.77 9.56
N LEU A 33 -9.62 11.04 10.48
CA LEU A 33 -11.05 10.72 10.42
C LEU A 33 -11.89 11.99 10.38
N LEU A 34 -11.63 12.94 11.29
CA LEU A 34 -12.34 14.22 11.34
C LEU A 34 -12.05 15.08 10.10
N TYR A 35 -10.79 15.14 9.66
CA TYR A 35 -10.37 15.85 8.46
C TYR A 35 -11.11 15.36 7.21
N PHE A 36 -11.11 14.04 6.97
CA PHE A 36 -11.86 13.46 5.86
C PHE A 36 -13.36 13.64 6.02
N ALA A 37 -13.89 13.53 7.24
CA ALA A 37 -15.31 13.73 7.48
C ALA A 37 -15.76 15.15 7.11
N ILE A 38 -14.97 16.16 7.48
CA ILE A 38 -15.21 17.56 7.10
C ILE A 38 -15.15 17.69 5.58
N ILE A 39 -14.08 17.23 4.92
CA ILE A 39 -13.91 17.40 3.46
C ILE A 39 -15.04 16.74 2.68
N PHE A 40 -15.42 15.50 3.01
CA PHE A 40 -16.47 14.80 2.30
C PHE A 40 -17.85 15.42 2.51
N SER A 41 -18.11 15.92 3.73
CA SER A 41 -19.33 16.66 4.06
C SER A 41 -19.41 17.99 3.30
N PHE A 42 -18.32 18.77 3.30
CA PHE A 42 -18.21 19.99 2.51
C PHE A 42 -18.40 19.72 1.03
N ALA A 43 -17.75 18.67 0.49
CA ALA A 43 -17.92 18.27 -0.90
C ALA A 43 -19.41 18.00 -1.22
N GLY A 44 -20.13 17.30 -0.34
CA GLY A 44 -21.56 17.05 -0.49
C GLY A 44 -22.41 18.32 -0.49
N PHE A 45 -22.20 19.23 0.47
CA PHE A 45 -22.96 20.50 0.55
C PHE A 45 -22.72 21.41 -0.65
N PHE A 46 -21.49 21.50 -1.13
CA PHE A 46 -21.14 22.37 -2.26
C PHE A 46 -21.32 21.69 -3.63
N MET A 47 -21.72 20.41 -3.66
CA MET A 47 -21.79 19.61 -4.87
C MET A 47 -22.71 20.22 -5.93
N ILE A 48 -23.87 20.78 -5.55
CA ILE A 48 -24.77 21.47 -6.50
C ILE A 48 -24.06 22.64 -7.20
N LYS A 49 -23.27 23.44 -6.46
CA LYS A 49 -22.52 24.57 -7.02
C LYS A 49 -21.37 24.10 -7.91
N ILE A 50 -20.69 23.00 -7.54
CA ILE A 50 -19.62 22.41 -8.34
C ILE A 50 -20.18 21.86 -9.66
N LEU A 51 -21.28 21.10 -9.59
CA LEU A 51 -21.94 20.52 -10.76
C LEU A 51 -22.56 21.60 -11.65
N GLY A 52 -23.20 22.62 -11.07
CA GLY A 52 -23.77 23.74 -11.84
C GLY A 52 -22.72 24.55 -12.61
N LYS A 53 -21.47 24.61 -12.12
CA LYS A 53 -20.35 25.27 -12.84
C LYS A 53 -19.74 24.39 -13.94
N THR A 54 -19.68 23.08 -13.72
CA THR A 54 -19.01 22.13 -14.63
C THR A 54 -19.94 21.57 -15.70
N HIS A 55 -21.23 21.43 -15.37
CA HIS A 55 -22.27 20.89 -16.23
C HIS A 55 -23.55 21.77 -16.15
N PRO A 56 -23.49 23.02 -16.65
CA PRO A 56 -24.59 23.99 -16.48
C PRO A 56 -25.90 23.57 -17.18
N ASN A 57 -25.82 22.71 -18.19
CA ASN A 57 -26.96 22.33 -19.04
C ASN A 57 -27.74 21.10 -18.53
N ILE A 58 -27.32 20.50 -17.41
CA ILE A 58 -27.89 19.25 -16.89
C ILE A 58 -28.28 19.46 -15.43
N SER A 59 -29.39 18.85 -14.98
CA SER A 59 -29.78 18.93 -13.57
C SER A 59 -28.66 18.37 -12.67
N PRO A 60 -28.38 19.00 -11.51
CA PRO A 60 -27.35 18.51 -10.59
C PRO A 60 -27.56 17.04 -10.16
N PHE A 61 -28.82 16.59 -10.08
CA PHE A 61 -29.15 15.19 -9.79
C PHE A 61 -28.67 14.25 -10.89
N VAL A 62 -28.98 14.53 -12.16
CA VAL A 62 -28.55 13.70 -13.29
C VAL A 62 -27.03 13.75 -13.46
N ALA A 63 -26.43 14.93 -13.32
CA ALA A 63 -24.98 15.12 -13.38
C ALA A 63 -24.26 14.27 -12.33
N PHE A 64 -24.72 14.26 -11.07
CA PHE A 64 -24.13 13.43 -10.03
C PHE A 64 -24.26 11.93 -10.35
N ASN A 65 -25.43 11.49 -10.80
CA ASN A 65 -25.66 10.07 -11.09
C ASN A 65 -24.77 9.54 -12.24
N SER A 66 -24.36 10.39 -13.18
CA SER A 66 -23.39 10.02 -14.22
C SER A 66 -22.01 9.63 -13.66
N PHE A 67 -21.62 10.17 -12.50
CA PHE A 67 -20.34 9.89 -11.86
C PHE A 67 -20.35 8.64 -10.97
N ILE A 68 -21.51 8.06 -10.65
CA ILE A 68 -21.62 6.91 -9.74
C ILE A 68 -20.79 5.72 -10.21
N PHE A 69 -20.74 5.46 -11.51
CA PHE A 69 -19.94 4.37 -12.07
C PHE A 69 -18.45 4.52 -11.75
N PHE A 70 -17.88 5.69 -12.03
CA PHE A 70 -16.48 5.98 -11.75
C PHE A 70 -16.21 5.95 -10.24
N TRP A 71 -17.18 6.43 -9.45
CA TRP A 71 -17.09 6.41 -8.01
C TRP A 71 -17.07 4.99 -7.43
N ILE A 72 -17.92 4.07 -7.91
CA ILE A 72 -17.91 2.65 -7.50
C ILE A 72 -16.58 1.99 -7.85
N LEU A 73 -16.03 2.23 -9.05
CA LEU A 73 -14.73 1.69 -9.44
C LEU A 73 -13.61 2.20 -8.54
N ALA A 74 -13.58 3.51 -8.27
CA ALA A 74 -12.61 4.13 -7.38
C ALA A 74 -12.75 3.62 -5.94
N ASP A 75 -13.97 3.51 -5.42
CA ASP A 75 -14.28 2.97 -4.09
C ASP A 75 -13.88 1.50 -4.00
N LEU A 76 -14.13 0.68 -5.03
CA LEU A 76 -13.73 -0.73 -5.05
C LEU A 76 -12.20 -0.88 -5.04
N LEU A 77 -11.48 -0.10 -5.86
CA LEU A 77 -10.02 -0.07 -5.87
C LEU A 77 -9.48 0.34 -4.49
N PHE A 78 -10.00 1.43 -3.93
CA PHE A 78 -9.59 1.90 -2.61
C PHE A 78 -9.82 0.82 -1.54
N ARG A 79 -11.00 0.21 -1.49
CA ARG A 79 -11.31 -0.86 -0.54
C ARG A 79 -10.38 -2.06 -0.69
N PHE A 80 -10.05 -2.45 -1.92
CA PHE A 80 -9.18 -3.59 -2.16
C PHE A 80 -7.79 -3.41 -1.54
N PHE A 81 -7.23 -2.21 -1.61
CA PHE A 81 -5.91 -1.93 -1.05
C PHE A 81 -5.93 -1.65 0.45
N PHE A 82 -6.96 -0.97 0.95
CA PHE A 82 -6.97 -0.43 2.31
C PHE A 82 -7.91 -1.17 3.29
N GLN A 83 -8.89 -1.91 2.80
CA GLN A 83 -9.91 -2.58 3.62
C GLN A 83 -9.79 -4.11 3.50
N LYS A 84 -9.29 -4.75 4.57
CA LYS A 84 -9.19 -6.21 4.68
C LYS A 84 -10.12 -6.75 5.74
N LEU A 85 -10.57 -8.00 5.58
CA LEU A 85 -11.34 -8.67 6.64
C LEU A 85 -10.49 -8.96 7.88
N PRO A 86 -11.00 -8.71 9.10
CA PRO A 86 -10.28 -8.99 10.34
C PRO A 86 -10.32 -10.48 10.71
N VAL A 87 -9.88 -11.36 9.80
CA VAL A 87 -9.92 -12.83 9.97
C VAL A 87 -9.00 -13.27 11.11
N MET A 88 -7.87 -12.58 11.30
CA MET A 88 -6.89 -12.90 12.35
C MET A 88 -7.43 -12.65 13.76
N SER A 89 -8.26 -11.62 13.96
CA SER A 89 -8.81 -11.31 15.29
C SER A 89 -9.87 -12.31 15.74
N VAL A 90 -10.45 -13.08 14.81
CA VAL A 90 -11.47 -14.08 15.13
C VAL A 90 -10.93 -15.51 15.22
N LYS A 91 -9.67 -15.76 14.85
CA LYS A 91 -9.03 -17.07 15.01
C LYS A 91 -9.09 -17.61 16.44
N PRO A 92 -8.83 -16.81 17.49
CA PRO A 92 -8.94 -17.29 18.88
C PRO A 92 -10.35 -17.74 19.26
N LEU A 93 -11.39 -17.31 18.53
CA LEU A 93 -12.77 -17.74 18.77
C LEU A 93 -13.05 -19.13 18.21
N LEU A 94 -12.23 -19.62 17.26
CA LEU A 94 -12.38 -20.96 16.68
C LEU A 94 -12.08 -22.08 17.67
N THR A 95 -11.35 -21.80 18.76
CA THR A 95 -11.09 -22.75 19.85
C THR A 95 -12.16 -22.72 20.94
N THR A 96 -13.11 -21.79 20.85
CA THR A 96 -14.23 -21.66 21.80
C THR A 96 -15.48 -22.39 21.28
N PRO A 97 -16.44 -22.77 22.15
CA PRO A 97 -17.66 -23.48 21.73
C PRO A 97 -18.69 -22.57 21.03
N ILE A 98 -18.23 -21.66 20.16
CA ILE A 98 -19.07 -20.77 19.35
C ILE A 98 -19.19 -21.36 17.95
N LYS A 99 -20.42 -21.51 17.45
CA LYS A 99 -20.67 -21.99 16.08
C LYS A 99 -19.93 -21.12 15.07
N ARG A 100 -19.21 -21.76 14.15
CA ARG A 100 -18.45 -21.05 13.09
C ARG A 100 -19.31 -20.10 12.26
N SER A 101 -20.55 -20.49 11.94
CA SER A 101 -21.50 -19.63 11.24
C SER A 101 -21.74 -18.31 11.97
N SER A 102 -21.80 -18.31 13.30
CA SER A 102 -21.91 -17.10 14.12
C SER A 102 -20.66 -16.23 14.03
N ILE A 103 -19.48 -16.84 13.98
CA ILE A 103 -18.20 -16.13 13.81
C ILE A 103 -18.13 -15.47 12.42
N VAL A 104 -18.48 -16.20 11.36
CA VAL A 104 -18.55 -15.67 9.99
C VAL A 104 -19.52 -14.49 9.91
N ASN A 105 -20.72 -14.65 10.45
CA ASN A 105 -21.73 -13.59 10.47
C ASN A 105 -21.26 -12.36 11.26
N TYR A 106 -20.55 -12.56 12.36
CA TYR A 106 -19.95 -11.47 13.11
C TYR A 106 -18.93 -10.70 12.28
N VAL A 107 -18.02 -11.40 11.58
CA VAL A 107 -17.02 -10.76 10.69
C VAL A 107 -17.69 -9.95 9.58
N LEU A 108 -18.69 -10.53 8.91
CA LEU A 108 -19.41 -9.85 7.83
C LEU A 108 -20.21 -8.64 8.34
N LYS A 109 -20.95 -8.78 9.44
CA LYS A 109 -21.69 -7.66 10.04
C LYS A 109 -20.78 -6.56 10.55
N LYS A 110 -19.61 -6.90 11.10
CA LYS A 110 -18.61 -5.92 11.50
C LYS A 110 -18.12 -5.09 10.31
N SER A 111 -17.98 -5.69 9.13
CA SER A 111 -17.55 -4.98 7.93
C SER A 111 -18.55 -3.91 7.46
N ILE A 112 -19.84 -4.08 7.76
CA ILE A 112 -20.90 -3.10 7.46
C ILE A 112 -20.64 -1.79 8.21
N VAL A 113 -20.15 -1.85 9.44
CA VAL A 113 -19.87 -0.70 10.31
C VAL A 113 -18.43 -0.19 10.12
N SER A 114 -17.83 -0.42 8.96
CA SER A 114 -16.48 0.07 8.65
C SER A 114 -16.48 1.54 8.27
N PHE A 115 -15.41 2.26 8.62
CA PHE A 115 -15.22 3.67 8.24
C PHE A 115 -15.34 3.89 6.72
N ALA A 116 -14.88 2.91 5.92
CA ALA A 116 -14.98 2.95 4.47
C ALA A 116 -16.43 2.98 3.97
N ASN A 117 -17.41 2.42 4.70
CA ASN A 117 -18.83 2.53 4.32
C ASN A 117 -19.43 3.89 4.72
N PHE A 118 -18.95 4.49 5.81
CA PHE A 118 -19.41 5.81 6.26
C PHE A 118 -18.89 6.95 5.39
N LEU A 119 -17.65 6.86 4.90
CA LEU A 119 -17.01 7.92 4.13
C LEU A 119 -17.84 8.38 2.89
N PRO A 120 -18.32 7.48 2.02
CA PRO A 120 -19.37 7.75 1.02
C PRO A 120 -20.58 8.56 1.48
N LEU A 121 -21.14 8.18 2.63
CA LEU A 121 -22.39 8.73 3.13
C LEU A 121 -22.23 10.19 3.55
N LEU A 122 -21.02 10.58 3.95
CA LEU A 122 -20.69 11.96 4.27
C LEU A 122 -20.78 12.88 3.06
N THR A 123 -20.70 12.38 1.82
CA THR A 123 -20.96 13.21 0.63
C THR A 123 -22.41 13.07 0.16
N ILE A 124 -22.92 11.84 0.13
CA ILE A 124 -24.25 11.51 -0.42
C ILE A 124 -25.39 12.13 0.41
N ILE A 125 -25.29 12.09 1.74
CA ILE A 125 -26.34 12.62 2.62
C ILE A 125 -26.41 14.15 2.50
N PRO A 126 -25.32 14.94 2.70
CA PRO A 126 -25.39 16.38 2.52
C PRO A 126 -25.80 16.82 1.11
N PHE A 127 -25.39 16.08 0.07
CA PHE A 127 -25.85 16.38 -1.29
C PHE A 127 -27.35 16.16 -1.46
N GLY A 128 -27.90 15.05 -0.96
CA GLY A 128 -29.35 14.82 -0.98
C GLY A 128 -30.12 15.90 -0.22
N ILE A 129 -29.60 16.36 0.92
CA ILE A 129 -30.20 17.48 1.69
C ILE A 129 -30.25 18.75 0.83
N THR A 130 -29.15 19.10 0.15
CA THR A 130 -29.12 20.30 -0.68
C THR A 130 -30.00 20.17 -1.93
N LEU A 131 -30.20 18.97 -2.48
CA LEU A 131 -31.17 18.74 -3.56
C LEU A 131 -32.61 19.01 -3.11
N MET A 132 -32.96 18.58 -1.89
CA MET A 132 -34.29 18.83 -1.32
C MET A 132 -34.50 20.33 -1.02
N ILE A 133 -33.52 21.00 -0.40
CA ILE A 133 -33.63 22.42 -0.03
C ILE A 133 -33.76 23.32 -1.26
N ASN A 134 -33.02 23.03 -2.33
CA ASN A 134 -33.04 23.86 -3.55
C ASN A 134 -34.20 23.50 -4.51
N GLY A 135 -35.06 22.54 -4.14
CA GLY A 135 -36.21 22.14 -4.97
C GLY A 135 -35.83 21.39 -6.24
N ASN A 136 -34.63 20.82 -6.30
CA ASN A 136 -34.15 20.11 -7.50
C ASN A 136 -34.84 18.75 -7.67
N GLU A 137 -35.22 18.10 -6.57
CA GLU A 137 -35.84 16.77 -6.56
C GLU A 137 -36.82 16.63 -5.40
N SER A 138 -37.79 15.71 -5.53
CA SER A 138 -38.76 15.43 -4.47
C SER A 138 -38.11 14.74 -3.26
N VAL A 139 -38.64 14.99 -2.06
CA VAL A 139 -38.16 14.35 -0.81
C VAL A 139 -38.20 12.82 -0.92
N GLN A 140 -39.26 12.28 -1.54
CA GLN A 140 -39.39 10.83 -1.75
C GLN A 140 -38.28 10.29 -2.65
N THR A 141 -38.04 10.94 -3.80
CA THR A 141 -36.98 10.54 -4.74
C THR A 141 -35.62 10.50 -4.04
N VAL A 142 -35.31 11.53 -3.23
CA VAL A 142 -34.03 11.63 -2.52
C VAL A 142 -33.87 10.55 -1.45
N ILE A 143 -34.91 10.23 -0.68
CA ILE A 143 -34.86 9.16 0.32
C ILE A 143 -34.59 7.81 -0.34
N VAL A 144 -35.30 7.49 -1.42
CA VAL A 144 -35.11 6.23 -2.14
C VAL A 144 -33.73 6.18 -2.79
N TRP A 145 -33.27 7.30 -3.35
CA TRP A 145 -31.93 7.44 -3.89
C TRP A 145 -30.83 7.18 -2.84
N TRP A 146 -30.97 7.70 -1.61
CA TRP A 146 -30.06 7.38 -0.51
C TRP A 146 -30.05 5.88 -0.18
N LEU A 147 -31.22 5.25 -0.12
CA LEU A 147 -31.32 3.82 0.16
C LEU A 147 -30.61 2.99 -0.92
N VAL A 148 -30.80 3.31 -2.20
CA VAL A 148 -30.11 2.63 -3.31
C VAL A 148 -28.60 2.80 -3.18
N LEU A 149 -28.12 4.01 -2.90
CA LEU A 149 -26.68 4.26 -2.76
C LEU A 149 -26.07 3.56 -1.54
N ILE A 150 -26.80 3.49 -0.42
CA ILE A 150 -26.39 2.69 0.74
C ILE A 150 -26.25 1.21 0.33
N LEU A 151 -27.22 0.66 -0.40
CA LEU A 151 -27.14 -0.72 -0.88
C LEU A 151 -25.95 -0.92 -1.83
N VAL A 152 -25.70 0.00 -2.76
CA VAL A 152 -24.54 -0.02 -3.66
C VAL A 152 -23.22 -0.02 -2.88
N ILE A 153 -23.07 0.83 -1.87
CA ILE A 153 -21.88 0.87 -0.99
C ILE A 153 -21.67 -0.51 -0.33
N LEU A 154 -22.73 -1.11 0.19
CA LEU A 154 -22.66 -2.42 0.85
C LEU A 154 -22.34 -3.54 -0.13
N ILE A 155 -22.92 -3.52 -1.33
CA ILE A 155 -22.58 -4.44 -2.42
C ILE A 155 -21.08 -4.31 -2.74
N ASN A 156 -20.57 -3.08 -2.89
CA ASN A 156 -19.16 -2.85 -3.19
C ASN A 156 -18.23 -3.35 -2.08
N ASN A 157 -18.61 -3.15 -0.81
CA ASN A 157 -17.91 -3.68 0.35
C ASN A 157 -17.82 -5.22 0.32
N PHE A 158 -18.91 -5.91 0.00
CA PHE A 158 -18.89 -7.37 -0.06
C PHE A 158 -18.21 -7.91 -1.33
N LEU A 159 -18.33 -7.23 -2.47
CA LEU A 159 -17.59 -7.55 -3.70
C LEU A 159 -16.08 -7.47 -3.46
N ASN A 160 -15.63 -6.43 -2.75
CA ASN A 160 -14.22 -6.29 -2.36
C ASN A 160 -13.70 -7.56 -1.66
N PHE A 161 -14.43 -8.08 -0.68
CA PHE A 161 -13.99 -9.27 0.06
C PHE A 161 -14.03 -10.56 -0.76
N ILE A 162 -14.94 -10.67 -1.74
CA ILE A 162 -14.90 -11.79 -2.70
C ILE A 162 -13.62 -11.71 -3.52
N LEU A 163 -13.31 -10.54 -4.06
CA LEU A 163 -12.10 -10.34 -4.86
C LEU A 163 -10.83 -10.56 -4.03
N GLU A 164 -10.77 -10.06 -2.80
CA GLU A 164 -9.67 -10.32 -1.85
C GLU A 164 -9.53 -11.83 -1.59
N SER A 165 -10.66 -12.50 -1.34
CA SER A 165 -10.69 -13.93 -1.05
C SER A 165 -10.23 -14.78 -2.24
N LEU A 166 -10.68 -14.48 -3.46
CA LEU A 166 -10.28 -15.20 -4.67
C LEU A 166 -8.80 -14.95 -5.02
N SER A 167 -8.34 -13.71 -4.87
CA SER A 167 -6.98 -13.31 -5.18
C SER A 167 -5.96 -13.70 -4.10
N ALA A 168 -6.39 -14.02 -2.87
CA ALA A 168 -5.50 -14.34 -1.75
C ALA A 168 -4.47 -15.45 -2.05
N GLN A 169 -4.78 -16.38 -2.96
CA GLN A 169 -3.92 -17.52 -3.28
C GLN A 169 -2.80 -17.20 -4.28
N THR A 170 -2.92 -16.14 -5.10
CA THR A 170 -1.94 -15.80 -6.14
C THR A 170 -0.89 -14.81 -5.62
N GLU A 171 0.35 -14.86 -6.13
CA GLU A 171 1.39 -13.88 -5.74
C GLU A 171 1.01 -12.44 -6.18
N LEU A 172 0.28 -12.32 -7.30
CA LEU A 172 -0.23 -11.07 -7.88
C LEU A 172 -1.70 -10.81 -7.53
N SER A 173 -2.03 -10.79 -6.23
CA SER A 173 -3.44 -10.68 -5.83
C SER A 173 -4.12 -9.38 -6.24
N PHE A 174 -3.37 -8.30 -6.45
CA PHE A 174 -3.90 -7.02 -6.90
C PHE A 174 -4.19 -6.99 -8.42
N LEU A 175 -3.60 -7.89 -9.21
CA LEU A 175 -3.71 -7.83 -10.66
C LEU A 175 -5.15 -8.09 -11.16
N PRO A 176 -5.91 -9.07 -10.62
CA PRO A 176 -7.30 -9.27 -11.01
C PRO A 176 -8.19 -8.05 -10.81
N ILE A 177 -8.04 -7.30 -9.71
CA ILE A 177 -8.85 -6.09 -9.49
C ILE A 177 -8.44 -4.98 -10.48
N ILE A 178 -7.14 -4.77 -10.71
CA ILE A 178 -6.66 -3.74 -11.65
C ILE A 178 -7.12 -4.06 -13.09
N ILE A 179 -7.03 -5.32 -13.50
CA ILE A 179 -7.51 -5.75 -14.82
C ILE A 179 -9.03 -5.57 -14.90
N LEU A 180 -9.78 -6.03 -13.89
CA LEU A 180 -11.24 -5.90 -13.89
C LEU A 180 -11.67 -4.44 -14.01
N THR A 181 -11.15 -3.56 -13.14
CA THR A 181 -11.54 -2.14 -13.17
C THR A 181 -10.98 -1.41 -14.39
N GLY A 182 -9.78 -1.76 -14.86
CA GLY A 182 -9.19 -1.23 -16.08
C GLY A 182 -9.97 -1.61 -17.33
N VAL A 183 -10.45 -2.86 -17.43
CA VAL A 183 -11.31 -3.32 -18.54
C VAL A 183 -12.66 -2.62 -18.48
N LEU A 184 -13.32 -2.55 -17.32
CA LEU A 184 -14.61 -1.84 -17.18
C LEU A 184 -14.47 -0.35 -17.53
N PHE A 185 -13.40 0.30 -17.06
CA PHE A 185 -13.10 1.68 -17.41
C PHE A 185 -12.82 1.83 -18.91
N GLY A 186 -12.01 0.95 -19.50
CA GLY A 186 -11.69 0.97 -20.92
C GLY A 186 -12.92 0.76 -21.82
N LEU A 187 -13.78 -0.20 -21.49
CA LEU A 187 -15.05 -0.43 -22.21
C LEU A 187 -15.93 0.83 -22.23
N ASN A 188 -15.98 1.55 -21.11
CA ASN A 188 -16.70 2.83 -21.02
C ASN A 188 -15.97 3.95 -21.75
N HIS A 189 -14.66 4.08 -21.60
CA HIS A 189 -13.85 5.15 -22.18
C HIS A 189 -13.82 5.11 -23.71
N PHE A 190 -13.69 3.92 -24.29
CA PHE A 190 -13.74 3.71 -25.73
C PHE A 190 -15.17 3.61 -26.27
N ASN A 191 -16.19 3.89 -25.44
CA ASN A 191 -17.61 3.84 -25.80
C ASN A 191 -18.07 2.50 -26.40
N ILE A 192 -17.38 1.39 -26.10
CA ILE A 192 -17.79 0.04 -26.52
C ILE A 192 -19.10 -0.33 -25.80
N ILE A 193 -19.18 -0.02 -24.50
CA ILE A 193 -20.40 -0.12 -23.69
C ILE A 193 -20.46 1.10 -22.77
N ASN A 194 -21.54 1.88 -22.83
CA ASN A 194 -21.72 3.05 -21.96
C ASN A 194 -22.24 2.64 -20.57
N LEU A 195 -21.35 2.07 -19.77
CA LEU A 195 -21.64 1.57 -18.42
C LEU A 195 -22.02 2.71 -17.45
N SER A 196 -21.42 3.89 -17.61
CA SER A 196 -21.77 5.07 -16.81
C SER A 196 -23.22 5.49 -17.03
N SER A 197 -23.66 5.60 -18.29
CA SER A 197 -25.06 5.94 -18.60
C SER A 197 -26.01 4.85 -18.11
N LEU A 198 -25.68 3.57 -18.36
CA LEU A 198 -26.52 2.44 -17.92
C LEU A 198 -26.75 2.47 -16.41
N LEU A 199 -25.68 2.67 -15.63
CA LEU A 199 -25.77 2.69 -14.18
C LEU A 199 -26.48 3.94 -13.65
N SER A 200 -26.22 5.10 -14.25
CA SER A 200 -26.92 6.34 -13.94
C SER A 200 -28.42 6.19 -14.14
N SER A 201 -28.85 5.68 -15.30
CA SER A 201 -30.25 5.42 -15.60
C SER A 201 -30.87 4.39 -14.66
N ALA A 202 -30.14 3.34 -14.29
CA ALA A 202 -30.62 2.34 -13.33
C ALA A 202 -30.86 2.95 -11.94
N VAL A 203 -29.90 3.71 -11.41
CA VAL A 203 -30.02 4.35 -10.09
C VAL A 203 -31.15 5.37 -10.07
N MET A 204 -31.24 6.22 -11.09
CA MET A 204 -32.33 7.19 -11.22
C MET A 204 -33.69 6.50 -11.40
N GLY A 205 -33.75 5.42 -12.17
CA GLY A 205 -34.97 4.63 -12.35
C GLY A 205 -35.48 4.05 -11.04
N ILE A 206 -34.59 3.55 -10.18
CA ILE A 206 -34.97 3.09 -8.84
C ILE A 206 -35.36 4.27 -7.94
N ALA A 207 -34.66 5.40 -8.01
CA ALA A 207 -34.99 6.59 -7.21
C ALA A 207 -36.42 7.10 -7.49
N HIS A 208 -36.86 7.07 -8.74
CA HIS A 208 -38.21 7.47 -9.14
C HIS A 208 -39.26 6.39 -8.93
N ASN A 209 -38.87 5.10 -8.94
CA ASN A 209 -39.78 3.98 -8.70
C ASN A 209 -39.26 3.07 -7.57
N PRO A 210 -39.76 3.25 -6.33
CA PRO A 210 -39.28 2.53 -5.15
C PRO A 210 -39.40 1.00 -5.25
N LEU A 211 -40.28 0.46 -6.09
CA LEU A 211 -40.44 -0.99 -6.25
C LEU A 211 -39.16 -1.66 -6.77
N TYR A 212 -38.39 -0.96 -7.60
CA TYR A 212 -37.14 -1.50 -8.15
C TYR A 212 -36.02 -1.63 -7.12
N LEU A 213 -36.21 -1.12 -5.90
CA LEU A 213 -35.26 -1.24 -4.79
C LEU A 213 -35.05 -2.71 -4.36
N ILE A 214 -35.98 -3.60 -4.72
CA ILE A 214 -35.81 -5.04 -4.54
C ILE A 214 -34.57 -5.58 -5.29
N THR A 215 -34.21 -4.99 -6.43
CA THR A 215 -33.08 -5.43 -7.26
C THR A 215 -31.74 -5.34 -6.52
N PRO A 216 -31.29 -4.17 -6.03
CA PRO A 216 -30.07 -4.08 -5.24
C PRO A 216 -30.13 -4.85 -3.92
N VAL A 217 -31.31 -5.02 -3.30
CA VAL A 217 -31.46 -5.86 -2.09
C VAL A 217 -31.16 -7.33 -2.39
N VAL A 218 -31.68 -7.87 -3.49
CA VAL A 218 -31.41 -9.25 -3.92
C VAL A 218 -29.92 -9.43 -4.24
N ILE A 219 -29.32 -8.49 -4.99
CA ILE A 219 -27.88 -8.52 -5.29
C ILE A 219 -27.07 -8.55 -3.98
N LEU A 220 -27.39 -7.68 -3.03
CA LEU A 220 -26.72 -7.63 -1.73
C LEU A 220 -26.81 -8.98 -1.00
N GLY A 221 -27.99 -9.61 -0.99
CA GLY A 221 -28.20 -10.94 -0.40
C GLY A 221 -27.33 -12.03 -1.05
N VAL A 222 -27.24 -12.04 -2.40
CA VAL A 222 -26.39 -12.97 -3.15
C VAL A 222 -24.91 -12.78 -2.81
N VAL A 223 -24.41 -11.53 -2.87
CA VAL A 223 -23.00 -11.23 -2.60
C VAL A 223 -22.65 -11.53 -1.12
N TYR A 224 -23.59 -11.31 -0.19
CA TYR A 224 -23.45 -11.73 1.20
C TYR A 224 -23.35 -13.27 1.34
N GLY A 225 -24.24 -14.01 0.67
CA GLY A 225 -24.23 -15.48 0.69
C GLY A 225 -22.95 -16.09 0.12
N ILE A 226 -22.44 -15.54 -0.98
CA ILE A 226 -21.14 -15.94 -1.56
C ILE A 226 -20.02 -15.71 -0.55
N ASN A 227 -19.95 -14.53 0.08
CA ASN A 227 -18.98 -14.22 1.11
C ASN A 227 -19.05 -15.17 2.31
N PHE A 228 -20.27 -15.44 2.80
CA PHE A 228 -20.48 -16.36 3.90
C PHE A 228 -19.89 -17.73 3.58
N ASN A 229 -20.20 -18.28 2.41
CA ASN A 229 -19.68 -19.57 1.97
C ASN A 229 -18.16 -19.58 1.81
N LEU A 230 -17.57 -18.53 1.23
CA LEU A 230 -16.12 -18.41 1.07
C LEU A 230 -15.39 -18.34 2.42
N LEU A 231 -15.89 -17.55 3.37
CA LEU A 231 -15.28 -17.42 4.70
C LEU A 231 -15.49 -18.67 5.54
N HIS A 232 -16.68 -19.26 5.51
CA HIS A 232 -16.98 -20.48 6.23
C HIS A 232 -16.06 -21.64 5.81
N LYS A 233 -15.72 -21.74 4.51
CA LYS A 233 -14.75 -22.73 3.99
C LYS A 233 -13.30 -22.45 4.37
N LYS A 234 -12.93 -21.20 4.70
CA LYS A 234 -11.54 -20.78 4.98
C LYS A 234 -11.21 -20.67 6.46
N LEU A 235 -12.21 -20.39 7.30
CA LEU A 235 -12.09 -20.30 8.76
C LEU A 235 -12.01 -21.71 9.38
N PHE A 236 -10.85 -22.33 9.23
CA PHE A 236 -10.42 -23.54 9.93
C PHE A 236 -9.07 -23.26 10.60
N LEU A 237 -8.80 -23.94 11.71
CA LEU A 237 -7.48 -23.87 12.37
C LEU A 237 -6.39 -24.42 11.44
N ASP A 238 -6.72 -25.47 10.67
CA ASP A 238 -5.78 -26.20 9.83
C ASP A 238 -5.66 -25.66 8.40
N SER A 239 -6.41 -24.62 8.02
CA SER A 239 -6.32 -24.05 6.66
C SER A 239 -4.96 -23.39 6.37
N GLY A 240 -4.17 -23.09 7.43
CA GLY A 240 -2.78 -22.66 7.33
C GLY A 240 -1.74 -23.78 7.44
N LEU A 241 -2.14 -25.00 7.82
CA LEU A 241 -1.25 -26.15 8.05
C LEU A 241 -1.10 -27.07 6.83
N LYS A 242 -1.81 -26.79 5.73
CA LYS A 242 -1.54 -27.45 4.44
C LYS A 242 -0.25 -26.90 3.86
N GLU A 243 0.88 -27.38 4.36
CA GLU A 243 2.16 -27.27 3.69
C GLU A 243 2.04 -27.95 2.32
N LYS A 244 1.84 -27.16 1.27
CA LYS A 244 2.23 -27.60 -0.05
C LYS A 244 3.76 -27.59 -0.03
N ILE A 245 4.36 -28.72 0.32
CA ILE A 245 5.79 -28.97 0.13
C ILE A 245 6.02 -28.90 -1.37
N LYS A 246 6.36 -27.72 -1.88
CA LYS A 246 6.92 -27.56 -3.21
C LYS A 246 8.40 -27.85 -3.07
N GLU A 247 8.89 -28.87 -3.76
CA GLU A 247 10.32 -29.08 -3.94
C GLU A 247 10.94 -27.77 -4.46
N VAL A 248 11.81 -27.18 -3.64
CA VAL A 248 12.52 -25.96 -4.03
C VAL A 248 13.75 -26.41 -4.80
N ASN A 249 13.75 -26.18 -6.12
CA ASN A 249 14.97 -26.26 -6.91
C ASN A 249 16.02 -25.37 -6.25
N ALA A 250 17.10 -25.98 -5.76
CA ALA A 250 18.23 -25.25 -5.20
C ALA A 250 18.85 -24.43 -6.34
N ALA A 251 18.56 -23.12 -6.39
CA ALA A 251 19.24 -22.23 -7.32
C ALA A 251 20.74 -22.34 -7.08
N ASN A 252 21.52 -22.64 -8.13
CA ASN A 252 22.97 -22.64 -8.04
C ASN A 252 23.44 -21.18 -7.81
N LEU A 253 23.88 -20.88 -6.59
CA LEU A 253 24.40 -19.57 -6.17
C LEU A 253 25.92 -19.59 -6.04
N GLU A 254 26.63 -20.47 -6.74
CA GLU A 254 28.09 -20.57 -6.64
C GLU A 254 28.81 -19.30 -7.09
N TRP A 255 28.23 -18.52 -8.00
CA TRP A 255 28.77 -17.22 -8.42
C TRP A 255 28.96 -16.25 -7.24
N THR A 256 28.21 -16.40 -6.14
CA THR A 256 28.37 -15.53 -4.97
C THR A 256 29.67 -15.82 -4.21
N LYS A 257 30.34 -16.95 -4.45
CA LYS A 257 31.64 -17.28 -3.84
C LYS A 257 32.71 -16.22 -4.19
N ASN A 258 32.54 -15.53 -5.31
CA ASN A 258 33.40 -14.42 -5.75
C ASN A 258 33.40 -13.22 -4.79
N PHE A 259 32.43 -13.15 -3.86
CA PHE A 259 32.35 -12.09 -2.85
C PHE A 259 33.09 -12.43 -1.53
N GLY A 260 33.77 -13.58 -1.45
CA GLY A 260 34.60 -13.96 -0.31
C GLY A 260 33.79 -14.11 0.98
N ASP A 261 34.29 -13.52 2.08
CA ASP A 261 33.74 -13.67 3.44
C ASP A 261 32.27 -13.24 3.60
N ILE A 262 31.73 -12.41 2.70
CA ILE A 262 30.33 -12.00 2.76
C ILE A 262 29.39 -12.95 2.01
N ALA A 263 29.93 -13.88 1.22
CA ALA A 263 29.16 -14.78 0.37
C ALA A 263 28.08 -15.57 1.14
N PRO A 264 28.33 -16.13 2.34
CA PRO A 264 27.30 -16.86 3.07
C PRO A 264 26.08 -16.00 3.41
N PHE A 265 26.29 -14.74 3.79
CA PHE A 265 25.20 -13.79 4.07
C PHE A 265 24.44 -13.41 2.79
N LEU A 266 25.17 -13.19 1.70
CA LEU A 266 24.55 -12.86 0.41
C LEU A 266 23.69 -14.02 -0.11
N GLN A 267 24.16 -15.25 0.05
CA GLN A 267 23.37 -16.44 -0.30
C GLN A 267 22.12 -16.58 0.57
N LEU A 268 22.23 -16.31 1.87
CA LEU A 268 21.06 -16.32 2.76
C LEU A 268 20.02 -15.29 2.31
N ASP A 269 20.46 -14.08 1.95
CA ASP A 269 19.57 -13.04 1.44
C ASP A 269 18.92 -13.41 0.11
N LEU A 270 19.70 -13.91 -0.86
CA LEU A 270 19.16 -14.34 -2.15
C LEU A 270 18.18 -15.52 -2.00
N LYS A 271 18.51 -16.52 -1.17
CA LYS A 271 17.60 -17.63 -0.84
C LYS A 271 16.35 -17.10 -0.15
N MET A 272 16.48 -16.12 0.74
CA MET A 272 15.33 -15.50 1.39
C MET A 272 14.44 -14.80 0.37
N ILE A 273 15.01 -14.05 -0.58
CA ILE A 273 14.28 -13.34 -1.64
C ILE A 273 13.54 -14.31 -2.56
N LEU A 274 14.19 -15.41 -2.96
CA LEU A 274 13.62 -16.36 -3.90
C LEU A 274 12.59 -17.31 -3.26
N ARG A 275 12.79 -17.70 -2.00
CA ARG A 275 11.98 -18.73 -1.33
C ARG A 275 10.74 -18.20 -0.62
N ASN A 276 10.82 -17.03 0.02
CA ASN A 276 9.74 -16.58 0.89
C ASN A 276 8.71 -15.73 0.13
N LYS A 277 7.42 -15.96 0.40
CA LYS A 277 6.31 -15.28 -0.28
C LYS A 277 6.40 -13.76 -0.18
N ARG A 278 6.82 -13.25 0.98
CA ARG A 278 6.97 -11.81 1.22
C ARG A 278 7.98 -11.17 0.29
N THR A 279 9.22 -11.58 0.44
CA THR A 279 10.37 -11.01 -0.28
C THR A 279 10.30 -11.30 -1.78
N LYS A 280 9.79 -12.46 -2.18
CA LYS A 280 9.52 -12.77 -3.60
C LYS A 280 8.51 -11.80 -4.20
N SER A 281 7.42 -11.50 -3.48
CA SER A 281 6.45 -10.51 -3.96
C SER A 281 7.02 -9.09 -4.01
N SER A 282 8.09 -8.78 -3.27
CA SER A 282 8.79 -7.49 -3.39
C SER A 282 9.48 -7.30 -4.73
N VAL A 283 9.82 -8.38 -5.47
CA VAL A 283 10.38 -8.28 -6.84
C VAL A 283 9.42 -7.54 -7.77
N TRP A 284 8.11 -7.74 -7.61
CA TRP A 284 7.11 -7.00 -8.39
C TRP A 284 7.07 -5.51 -8.08
N ILE A 285 7.37 -5.12 -6.83
CA ILE A 285 7.54 -3.70 -6.47
C ILE A 285 8.73 -3.11 -7.23
N LEU A 286 9.78 -3.90 -7.50
CA LEU A 286 10.92 -3.46 -8.30
C LEU A 286 10.52 -3.22 -9.75
N VAL A 287 9.76 -4.14 -10.34
CA VAL A 287 9.26 -3.99 -11.72
C VAL A 287 8.35 -2.76 -11.81
N MET A 288 7.42 -2.58 -10.87
CA MET A 288 6.58 -1.38 -10.84
C MET A 288 7.38 -0.10 -10.63
N GLY A 289 8.38 -0.12 -9.75
CA GLY A 289 9.25 1.02 -9.50
C GLY A 289 10.13 1.36 -10.70
N LEU A 290 10.60 0.34 -11.42
CA LEU A 290 11.32 0.52 -12.68
C LEU A 290 10.42 1.14 -13.74
N LEU A 291 9.16 0.73 -13.86
CA LEU A 291 8.18 1.27 -14.82
C LEU A 291 7.53 2.58 -14.37
N TYR A 292 7.83 3.07 -13.16
CA TYR A 292 7.18 4.24 -12.56
C TYR A 292 7.31 5.50 -13.43
N GLY A 293 8.46 5.70 -14.06
CA GLY A 293 8.70 6.84 -14.95
C GLY A 293 7.77 6.88 -16.17
N LEU A 294 7.32 5.72 -16.68
CA LEU A 294 6.41 5.64 -17.83
C LEU A 294 5.03 6.23 -17.56
N PHE A 295 4.63 6.39 -16.31
CA PHE A 295 3.38 7.09 -15.98
C PHE A 295 3.51 8.60 -16.21
N PHE A 296 4.70 9.17 -15.99
CA PHE A 296 4.92 10.61 -15.98
C PHE A 296 5.53 11.15 -17.28
N TYR A 297 6.58 10.50 -17.79
CA TYR A 297 7.33 11.01 -18.95
C TYR A 297 6.50 11.22 -20.23
N PRO A 298 5.47 10.41 -20.53
CA PRO A 298 4.62 10.67 -21.68
C PRO A 298 3.75 11.94 -21.56
N GLN A 299 3.52 12.44 -20.34
CA GLN A 299 2.62 13.58 -20.14
C GLN A 299 3.36 14.91 -20.37
N PRO A 300 2.81 15.83 -21.20
CA PRO A 300 3.46 17.11 -21.52
C PRO A 300 3.84 17.95 -20.30
N VAL A 301 3.03 17.88 -19.23
CA VAL A 301 3.26 18.62 -17.98
C VAL A 301 4.61 18.26 -17.33
N TYR A 302 5.04 17.00 -17.44
CA TYR A 302 6.27 16.52 -16.80
C TYR A 302 7.49 16.56 -17.71
N GLN A 303 7.31 16.66 -19.03
CA GLN A 303 8.42 16.67 -20.00
C GLN A 303 9.37 17.86 -19.80
N ASN A 304 8.85 19.01 -19.37
CA ASN A 304 9.65 20.21 -19.12
C ASN A 304 9.99 20.41 -17.64
N ALA A 305 9.46 19.58 -16.75
CA ALA A 305 9.69 19.67 -15.32
C ALA A 305 10.99 18.94 -14.93
N THR A 306 12.15 19.47 -15.34
CA THR A 306 13.46 18.83 -15.13
C THR A 306 13.76 18.50 -13.67
N TRP A 307 13.28 19.31 -12.73
CA TRP A 307 13.38 19.05 -11.28
C TRP A 307 12.72 17.72 -10.86
N PHE A 308 11.69 17.29 -11.59
CA PHE A 308 10.94 16.07 -11.33
C PHE A 308 11.69 14.80 -11.77
N PHE A 309 12.65 14.94 -12.69
CA PHE A 309 13.44 13.80 -13.18
C PHE A 309 14.28 13.17 -12.07
N MET A 310 14.76 13.99 -11.11
CA MET A 310 15.50 13.48 -9.96
C MET A 310 14.64 12.60 -9.05
N LEU A 311 13.35 12.93 -8.85
CA LEU A 311 12.45 12.09 -8.07
C LEU A 311 12.30 10.71 -8.72
N ILE A 312 12.03 10.69 -10.02
CA ILE A 312 11.87 9.43 -10.77
C ILE A 312 13.19 8.65 -10.78
N GLY A 313 14.32 9.32 -10.96
CA GLY A 313 15.65 8.69 -10.95
C GLY A 313 15.98 8.07 -9.59
N VAL A 314 15.78 8.80 -8.50
CA VAL A 314 16.04 8.30 -7.13
C VAL A 314 15.11 7.14 -6.81
N PHE A 315 13.83 7.23 -7.17
CA PHE A 315 12.86 6.18 -6.91
C PHE A 315 13.10 4.94 -7.76
N SER A 316 13.25 5.07 -9.08
CA SER A 316 13.38 3.92 -10.00
C SER A 316 14.67 3.14 -9.79
N THR A 317 15.80 3.83 -9.62
CA THR A 317 17.10 3.18 -9.35
C THR A 317 17.21 2.71 -7.90
N GLY A 318 16.49 3.35 -6.98
CA GLY A 318 16.52 3.07 -5.54
C GLY A 318 15.38 2.19 -5.03
N ILE A 319 14.47 1.70 -5.87
CA ILE A 319 13.24 1.05 -5.37
C ILE A 319 13.53 -0.19 -4.53
N PHE A 320 14.55 -0.99 -4.88
CA PHE A 320 14.97 -2.12 -4.06
C PHE A 320 15.52 -1.65 -2.71
N LEU A 321 16.39 -0.66 -2.73
CA LEU A 321 16.96 -0.05 -1.52
C LEU A 321 15.84 0.46 -0.59
N ILE A 322 14.88 1.21 -1.12
CA ILE A 322 13.76 1.78 -0.35
C ILE A 322 12.82 0.69 0.15
N SER A 323 12.45 -0.28 -0.68
CA SER A 323 11.46 -1.30 -0.33
C SER A 323 12.03 -2.42 0.55
N PHE A 324 13.22 -2.92 0.24
CA PHE A 324 13.88 -4.00 0.97
C PHE A 324 14.80 -3.47 2.08
N GLY A 325 15.66 -2.49 1.77
CA GLY A 325 16.69 -2.00 2.69
C GLY A 325 16.16 -1.42 3.99
N GLN A 326 15.03 -0.70 3.94
CA GLN A 326 14.40 -0.08 5.13
C GLN A 326 14.04 -1.08 6.24
N PHE A 327 13.93 -2.38 5.90
CA PHE A 327 13.57 -3.45 6.82
C PHE A 327 14.76 -4.30 7.26
N ILE A 328 15.99 -3.94 6.92
CA ILE A 328 17.17 -4.62 7.47
C ILE A 328 17.36 -4.15 8.93
N PRO A 329 17.61 -5.04 9.92
CA PRO A 329 17.76 -6.49 9.86
C PRO A 329 16.47 -7.27 10.18
N ALA A 330 15.30 -6.62 10.16
CA ALA A 330 14.01 -7.26 10.47
C ALA A 330 13.65 -8.42 9.53
N TRP A 331 14.17 -8.43 8.29
CA TRP A 331 14.08 -9.61 7.41
C TRP A 331 14.68 -10.89 8.03
N ASP A 332 15.76 -10.74 8.79
CA ASP A 332 16.45 -11.84 9.47
C ASP A 332 15.88 -12.13 10.87
N SER A 333 14.81 -11.43 11.28
CA SER A 333 14.30 -11.44 12.66
C SER A 333 14.00 -12.84 13.23
N GLY A 334 13.58 -13.79 12.39
CA GLY A 334 13.28 -15.16 12.80
C GLY A 334 14.48 -15.96 13.32
N TYR A 335 15.68 -15.71 12.80
CA TYR A 335 16.92 -16.39 13.19
C TYR A 335 18.01 -15.43 13.66
N TYR A 336 17.68 -14.16 13.84
CA TYR A 336 18.64 -13.10 14.19
C TYR A 336 19.39 -13.42 15.50
N LYS A 337 18.73 -14.01 16.50
CA LYS A 337 19.37 -14.46 17.76
C LYS A 337 20.47 -15.49 17.49
N LEU A 338 20.21 -16.47 16.63
CA LEU A 338 21.19 -17.48 16.25
C LEU A 338 22.37 -16.83 15.54
N LEU A 339 22.11 -16.01 14.51
CA LEU A 339 23.14 -15.30 13.74
C LEU A 339 24.05 -14.47 14.66
N MET A 340 23.46 -13.78 15.65
CA MET A 340 24.19 -12.95 16.61
C MET A 340 24.92 -13.71 17.73
N SER A 341 24.70 -15.03 17.85
CA SER A 341 25.43 -15.90 18.77
C SER A 341 26.63 -16.60 18.13
N GLN A 342 26.68 -16.63 16.80
CA GLN A 342 27.80 -17.22 16.07
C GLN A 342 29.04 -16.33 16.14
N ASN A 343 30.22 -16.95 15.98
CA ASN A 343 31.50 -16.24 15.92
C ASN A 343 31.70 -15.59 14.54
N ILE A 344 30.85 -14.62 14.21
CA ILE A 344 30.88 -13.87 12.94
C ILE A 344 31.12 -12.39 13.20
N LYS A 345 31.86 -11.73 12.30
CA LYS A 345 32.05 -10.28 12.39
C LYS A 345 30.77 -9.59 11.92
N TYR A 346 30.18 -8.76 12.78
CA TYR A 346 28.99 -7.97 12.46
C TYR A 346 29.20 -7.11 11.18
N GLU A 347 30.43 -6.61 11.00
CA GLU A 347 30.84 -5.87 9.81
C GLU A 347 30.63 -6.65 8.50
N GLN A 348 30.95 -7.95 8.46
CA GLN A 348 30.76 -8.80 7.27
C GLN A 348 29.27 -8.93 6.93
N TYR A 349 28.43 -9.12 7.95
CA TYR A 349 26.97 -9.14 7.78
C TYR A 349 26.47 -7.83 7.17
N LEU A 350 26.87 -6.68 7.71
CA LEU A 350 26.44 -5.37 7.19
C LEU A 350 27.01 -5.07 5.80
N LYS A 351 28.25 -5.47 5.53
CA LYS A 351 28.88 -5.34 4.21
C LYS A 351 28.11 -6.12 3.15
N SER A 352 27.66 -7.35 3.47
CA SER A 352 26.79 -8.13 2.59
C SER A 352 25.51 -7.37 2.22
N LYS A 353 24.84 -6.79 3.22
CA LYS A 353 23.61 -6.00 3.02
C LYS A 353 23.85 -4.78 2.13
N PHE A 354 24.93 -4.04 2.39
CA PHE A 354 25.33 -2.91 1.57
C PHE A 354 25.58 -3.33 0.12
N THR A 355 26.37 -4.39 -0.10
CA THR A 355 26.70 -4.89 -1.44
C THR A 355 25.47 -5.31 -2.22
N LEU A 356 24.53 -6.01 -1.59
CA LEU A 356 23.26 -6.40 -2.22
C LEU A 356 22.47 -5.16 -2.69
N MET A 357 22.38 -4.14 -1.84
CA MET A 357 21.66 -2.91 -2.19
C MET A 357 22.38 -2.10 -3.27
N ALA A 358 23.69 -1.92 -3.17
CA ALA A 358 24.47 -1.20 -4.18
C ALA A 358 24.39 -1.88 -5.55
N PHE A 359 24.51 -3.21 -5.59
CA PHE A 359 24.34 -4.00 -6.82
C PHE A 359 22.94 -3.81 -7.43
N SER A 360 21.89 -3.83 -6.59
CA SER A 360 20.52 -3.62 -7.07
C SER A 360 20.34 -2.24 -7.72
N VAL A 361 20.97 -1.19 -7.20
CA VAL A 361 20.89 0.17 -7.76
C VAL A 361 21.55 0.22 -9.13
N VAL A 362 22.73 -0.40 -9.28
CA VAL A 362 23.41 -0.50 -10.58
C VAL A 362 22.56 -1.27 -11.59
N ALA A 363 22.02 -2.43 -11.18
CA ALA A 363 21.18 -3.24 -12.06
C ALA A 363 19.91 -2.48 -12.50
N LEU A 364 19.22 -1.81 -11.58
CA LEU A 364 18.02 -1.03 -11.88
C LEU A 364 18.33 0.19 -12.75
N PHE A 365 19.48 0.85 -12.54
CA PHE A 365 19.93 1.92 -13.44
C PHE A 365 20.14 1.40 -14.86
N VAL A 366 20.85 0.28 -15.03
CA VAL A 366 21.10 -0.33 -16.35
C VAL A 366 19.79 -0.71 -17.03
N LEU A 367 18.88 -1.35 -16.31
CA LEU A 367 17.54 -1.68 -16.83
C LEU A 367 16.68 -0.43 -17.13
N GLY A 368 16.97 0.70 -16.47
CA GLY A 368 16.30 1.98 -16.66
C GLY A 368 16.87 2.83 -17.81
N ILE A 369 17.99 2.44 -18.43
CA ILE A 369 18.59 3.16 -19.57
C ILE A 369 17.58 3.48 -20.69
N PRO A 370 16.62 2.60 -21.06
CA PRO A 370 15.61 2.91 -22.08
C PRO A 370 14.82 4.20 -21.85
N TYR A 371 14.78 4.74 -20.61
CA TYR A 371 14.18 6.06 -20.35
C TYR A 371 14.85 7.21 -21.10
N VAL A 372 16.06 7.02 -21.65
CA VAL A 372 16.71 7.99 -22.55
C VAL A 372 15.84 8.37 -23.75
N TYR A 373 14.88 7.52 -24.14
CA TYR A 373 13.87 7.83 -25.16
C TYR A 373 13.11 9.15 -24.88
N PHE A 374 12.89 9.50 -23.61
CA PHE A 374 12.22 10.74 -23.20
C PHE A 374 13.17 11.94 -23.07
N GLY A 375 14.45 11.77 -23.38
CA GLY A 375 15.47 12.82 -23.42
C GLY A 375 16.74 12.47 -22.64
N TYR A 376 17.88 12.96 -23.12
CA TYR A 376 19.18 12.71 -22.49
C TYR A 376 19.28 13.23 -21.05
N LYS A 377 18.56 14.32 -20.71
CA LYS A 377 18.48 14.86 -19.34
C LYS A 377 17.88 13.83 -18.36
N VAL A 378 16.97 12.97 -18.82
CA VAL A 378 16.40 11.89 -17.99
C VAL A 378 17.50 10.89 -17.63
N LEU A 379 18.31 10.47 -18.60
CA LEU A 379 19.42 9.54 -18.37
C LEU A 379 20.46 10.10 -17.40
N ILE A 380 20.85 11.38 -17.58
CA ILE A 380 21.79 12.06 -16.67
C ILE A 380 21.23 12.11 -15.24
N ALA A 381 19.96 12.49 -15.08
CA ALA A 381 19.32 12.53 -13.78
C ALA A 381 19.27 11.15 -13.11
N HIS A 382 18.98 10.07 -13.87
CA HIS A 382 18.99 8.70 -13.36
C HIS A 382 20.37 8.24 -12.95
N PHE A 383 21.39 8.58 -13.73
CA PHE A 383 22.77 8.23 -13.43
C PHE A 383 23.25 8.91 -12.14
N VAL A 384 23.02 10.22 -12.02
CA VAL A 384 23.33 10.98 -10.81
C VAL A 384 22.53 10.45 -9.61
N ALA A 385 21.25 10.13 -9.80
CA ALA A 385 20.42 9.54 -8.76
C ALA A 385 20.93 8.16 -8.31
N ALA A 386 21.43 7.32 -9.23
CA ALA A 386 22.03 6.03 -8.91
C ALA A 386 23.30 6.21 -8.06
N ILE A 387 24.17 7.16 -8.42
CA ILE A 387 25.36 7.50 -7.62
C ILE A 387 24.96 7.98 -6.22
N TYR A 388 23.98 8.87 -6.12
CA TYR A 388 23.43 9.33 -4.85
C TYR A 388 22.82 8.18 -4.03
N ASN A 389 22.12 7.26 -4.70
CA ASN A 389 21.50 6.11 -4.06
C ASN A 389 22.54 5.19 -3.40
N ILE A 390 23.64 4.91 -4.10
CA ILE A 390 24.75 4.10 -3.59
C ILE A 390 25.51 4.83 -2.48
N GLY A 391 25.82 6.11 -2.70
CA GLY A 391 26.71 6.88 -1.83
C GLY A 391 26.07 7.45 -0.57
N VAL A 392 24.80 7.84 -0.63
CA VAL A 392 24.10 8.49 0.49
C VAL A 392 22.97 7.62 1.01
N ASN A 393 21.99 7.32 0.15
CA ASN A 393 20.76 6.66 0.59
C ASN A 393 21.02 5.26 1.17
N THR A 394 21.97 4.49 0.61
CA THR A 394 22.31 3.17 1.13
C THR A 394 22.86 3.25 2.55
N HIS A 395 23.74 4.21 2.86
CA HIS A 395 24.26 4.40 4.22
C HIS A 395 23.20 4.93 5.18
N VAL A 396 22.34 5.86 4.73
CA VAL A 396 21.22 6.38 5.53
C VAL A 396 20.26 5.25 5.91
N ILE A 397 19.89 4.40 4.96
CA ILE A 397 19.05 3.22 5.23
C ILE A 397 19.75 2.26 6.18
N MET A 398 21.02 1.96 5.96
CA MET A 398 21.77 1.07 6.83
C MET A 398 21.79 1.60 8.26
N TRP A 399 22.09 2.88 8.45
CA TRP A 399 22.03 3.54 9.75
C TRP A 399 20.62 3.48 10.35
N GLY A 400 19.60 3.81 9.57
CA GLY A 400 18.20 3.77 9.97
C GLY A 400 17.72 2.38 10.40
N GLY A 401 18.19 1.33 9.72
CA GLY A 401 17.94 -0.06 10.07
C GLY A 401 18.40 -0.44 11.48
N SER A 402 19.39 0.29 12.04
CA SER A 402 19.81 0.09 13.43
C SER A 402 18.73 0.44 14.46
N PHE A 403 17.65 1.10 14.05
CA PHE A 403 16.49 1.42 14.88
C PHE A 403 15.29 0.49 14.64
N ASN A 404 15.41 -0.50 13.76
CA ASN A 404 14.34 -1.48 13.53
C ASN A 404 14.14 -2.39 14.74
N ARG A 405 12.89 -2.50 15.21
CA ARG A 405 12.52 -3.28 16.40
C ARG A 405 11.26 -4.14 16.19
N LYS A 406 10.73 -4.21 14.97
CA LYS A 406 9.54 -5.02 14.67
C LYS A 406 9.93 -6.29 13.92
N LYS A 407 9.42 -7.43 14.37
CA LYS A 407 9.55 -8.72 13.66
C LYS A 407 8.76 -8.68 12.36
N ILE A 408 9.27 -9.36 11.33
CA ILE A 408 8.60 -9.50 10.04
C ILE A 408 8.27 -10.97 9.84
N ASN A 409 6.98 -11.26 9.60
CA ASN A 409 6.57 -12.59 9.15
C ASN A 409 6.80 -12.71 7.63
N LEU A 410 7.58 -13.73 7.23
CA LEU A 410 8.00 -13.99 5.85
C LEU A 410 6.96 -14.75 5.01
N ASP A 411 5.98 -15.39 5.66
CA ASP A 411 4.93 -16.18 5.00
C ASP A 411 3.80 -15.31 4.43
N GLN A 412 3.75 -14.04 4.86
CA GLN A 412 2.79 -13.06 4.34
C GLN A 412 3.28 -12.41 3.06
N LYS A 413 2.38 -11.86 2.23
CA LYS A 413 2.78 -11.09 1.03
C LYS A 413 3.36 -9.72 1.43
N ALA A 414 4.24 -9.14 0.62
CA ALA A 414 4.80 -7.80 0.85
C ALA A 414 3.91 -6.68 0.29
N ALA A 415 3.28 -6.89 -0.88
CA ALA A 415 2.41 -5.88 -1.49
C ALA A 415 1.25 -5.51 -0.55
N PHE A 416 1.14 -4.21 -0.21
CA PHE A 416 0.10 -3.65 0.68
C PHE A 416 0.02 -4.35 2.05
N ASN A 417 1.18 -4.79 2.56
CA ASN A 417 1.32 -5.32 3.91
C ASN A 417 2.17 -4.38 4.76
N TYR A 418 1.51 -3.62 5.64
CA TYR A 418 2.16 -2.67 6.54
C TYR A 418 2.71 -3.31 7.83
N GLN A 419 2.70 -4.65 7.95
CA GLN A 419 3.37 -5.32 9.06
C GLN A 419 4.87 -5.01 9.07
N GLY A 420 5.45 -4.75 10.23
CA GLY A 420 6.85 -4.33 10.33
C GLY A 420 7.08 -2.84 9.97
N THR A 421 6.15 -2.17 9.30
CA THR A 421 6.19 -0.72 9.09
C THR A 421 5.84 0.00 10.41
N GLY A 422 6.70 0.90 10.83
CA GLY A 422 6.53 1.76 12.00
C GLY A 422 7.03 3.17 11.71
N ALA A 423 7.10 3.99 12.76
CA ALA A 423 7.56 5.37 12.64
C ALA A 423 8.98 5.47 12.06
N VAL A 424 9.85 4.49 12.35
CA VAL A 424 11.23 4.44 11.85
C VAL A 424 11.27 4.37 10.32
N GLN A 425 10.45 3.54 9.69
CA GLN A 425 10.37 3.42 8.23
C GLN A 425 9.95 4.73 7.57
N TRP A 426 8.96 5.43 8.14
CA TRP A 426 8.54 6.74 7.62
C TRP A 426 9.60 7.82 7.84
N LEU A 427 10.23 7.84 9.02
CA LEU A 427 11.29 8.78 9.35
C LEU A 427 12.52 8.63 8.47
N ILE A 428 12.81 7.41 8.00
CA ILE A 428 13.91 7.13 7.06
C ILE A 428 13.46 7.35 5.62
N GLY A 429 12.30 6.82 5.23
CA GLY A 429 11.83 6.79 3.84
C GLY A 429 11.46 8.16 3.28
N ILE A 430 10.87 9.05 4.11
CA ILE A 430 10.50 10.40 3.67
C ILE A 430 11.75 11.21 3.29
N PRO A 431 12.78 11.36 4.14
CA PRO A 431 14.00 12.07 3.76
C PRO A 431 14.72 11.46 2.57
N LEU A 432 14.72 10.12 2.44
CA LEU A 432 15.40 9.44 1.33
C LEU A 432 14.91 9.88 -0.06
N LEU A 433 13.62 10.20 -0.15
CA LEU A 433 12.99 10.67 -1.39
C LEU A 433 12.99 12.20 -1.48
N LEU A 434 12.60 12.87 -0.39
CA LEU A 434 12.38 14.32 -0.41
C LEU A 434 13.66 15.13 -0.34
N LEU A 435 14.70 14.67 0.34
CA LEU A 435 15.95 15.42 0.48
C LEU A 435 16.68 15.59 -0.86
N PRO A 436 16.96 14.52 -1.64
CA PRO A 436 17.58 14.70 -2.95
C PRO A 436 16.68 15.48 -3.90
N LEU A 437 15.37 15.25 -3.88
CA LEU A 437 14.42 16.01 -4.70
C LEU A 437 14.43 17.49 -4.34
N GLY A 438 14.29 17.84 -3.06
CA GLY A 438 14.19 19.22 -2.60
C GLY A 438 15.48 19.98 -2.87
N LEU A 439 16.63 19.38 -2.62
CA LEU A 439 17.94 19.98 -2.90
C LEU A 439 18.16 20.15 -4.41
N PHE A 440 17.81 19.13 -5.21
CA PHE A 440 17.89 19.22 -6.67
C PHE A 440 16.96 20.28 -7.25
N ALA A 441 15.70 20.30 -6.81
CA ALA A 441 14.72 21.28 -7.26
C ALA A 441 15.15 22.70 -6.91
N LEU A 442 15.60 22.93 -5.66
CA LEU A 442 16.10 24.22 -5.22
C LEU A 442 17.24 24.73 -6.12
N ILE A 443 18.26 23.90 -6.36
CA ILE A 443 19.41 24.30 -7.19
C ILE A 443 19.01 24.44 -8.66
N CYS A 444 18.12 23.58 -9.16
CA CYS A 444 17.63 23.65 -10.53
C CYS A 444 16.83 24.92 -10.80
N PHE A 445 16.05 25.40 -9.81
CA PHE A 445 15.30 26.66 -9.92
C PHE A 445 16.19 27.89 -9.74
N LEU A 446 17.21 27.83 -8.87
CA LEU A 446 18.10 28.96 -8.60
C LEU A 446 19.22 29.13 -9.64
N ILE A 447 19.69 28.04 -10.24
CA ILE A 447 20.86 28.04 -11.12
C ILE A 447 20.51 27.37 -12.46
N ASN A 448 20.64 26.04 -12.55
CA ASN A 448 20.26 25.25 -13.72
C ASN A 448 20.32 23.74 -13.39
N PHE A 449 19.90 22.92 -14.36
CA PHE A 449 19.85 21.47 -14.26
C PHE A 449 21.25 20.84 -14.06
N GLU A 450 22.24 21.34 -14.79
CA GLU A 450 23.60 20.79 -14.84
C GLU A 450 24.32 20.95 -13.48
N VAL A 451 24.18 22.11 -12.85
CA VAL A 451 24.73 22.38 -11.51
C VAL A 451 23.99 21.55 -10.46
N ALA A 452 22.67 21.43 -10.55
CA ALA A 452 21.90 20.57 -9.65
C ALA A 452 22.35 19.09 -9.74
N CYS A 453 22.57 18.59 -10.95
CA CYS A 453 23.12 17.25 -11.20
C CYS A 453 24.52 17.10 -10.59
N THR A 454 25.39 18.09 -10.80
CA THR A 454 26.76 18.08 -10.27
C THR A 454 26.76 18.02 -8.75
N VAL A 455 25.94 18.84 -8.07
CA VAL A 455 25.88 18.86 -6.60
C VAL A 455 25.41 17.51 -6.05
N ILE A 456 24.31 16.95 -6.58
CA ILE A 456 23.82 15.63 -6.13
C ILE A 456 24.84 14.53 -6.42
N GLY A 457 25.48 14.57 -7.59
CA GLY A 457 26.51 13.61 -7.99
C GLY A 457 27.72 13.65 -7.05
N VAL A 458 28.22 14.85 -6.73
CA VAL A 458 29.32 15.06 -5.79
C VAL A 458 28.96 14.56 -4.40
N MET A 459 27.75 14.82 -3.90
CA MET A 459 27.30 14.27 -2.62
C MET A 459 27.34 12.74 -2.60
N GLY A 460 26.88 12.09 -3.68
CA GLY A 460 26.96 10.65 -3.82
C GLY A 460 28.40 10.14 -3.85
N ILE A 461 29.28 10.78 -4.62
CA ILE A 461 30.71 10.42 -4.68
C ILE A 461 31.37 10.57 -3.31
N ILE A 462 31.11 11.68 -2.59
CA ILE A 462 31.63 11.89 -1.22
C ILE A 462 31.19 10.74 -0.32
N GLY A 463 29.93 10.32 -0.39
CA GLY A 463 29.42 9.20 0.38
C GLY A 463 30.09 7.86 0.05
N ILE A 464 30.40 7.61 -1.24
CA ILE A 464 31.18 6.45 -1.69
C ILE A 464 32.61 6.50 -1.14
N VAL A 465 33.29 7.63 -1.25
CA VAL A 465 34.67 7.82 -0.74
C VAL A 465 34.72 7.64 0.78
N LEU A 466 33.71 8.15 1.50
CA LEU A 466 33.60 8.02 2.96
C LEU A 466 33.06 6.65 3.41
N HIS A 467 32.78 5.71 2.48
CA HIS A 467 32.17 4.42 2.79
C HIS A 467 32.86 3.67 3.96
N PRO A 468 34.20 3.54 4.03
CA PRO A 468 34.85 2.83 5.15
C PRO A 468 34.56 3.48 6.51
N LYS A 469 34.57 4.81 6.58
CA LYS A 469 34.29 5.57 7.81
C LYS A 469 32.83 5.42 8.21
N LEU A 470 31.91 5.57 7.25
CA LEU A 470 30.47 5.44 7.48
C LEU A 470 30.11 4.02 7.92
N MET A 471 30.66 2.99 7.29
CA MET A 471 30.41 1.59 7.68
C MET A 471 30.94 1.30 9.09
N LYS A 472 32.08 1.85 9.50
CA LYS A 472 32.57 1.70 10.88
C LYS A 472 31.60 2.31 11.90
N LEU A 473 31.05 3.49 11.60
CA LEU A 473 30.04 4.15 12.43
C LEU A 473 28.75 3.33 12.52
N ILE A 474 28.27 2.85 11.37
CA ILE A 474 27.07 2.00 11.28
C ILE A 474 27.28 0.72 12.10
N THR A 475 28.38 0.00 11.88
CA THR A 475 28.70 -1.23 12.62
C THR A 475 28.73 -0.97 14.13
N LYS A 476 29.36 0.11 14.60
CA LYS A 476 29.36 0.49 16.03
C LYS A 476 27.94 0.67 16.56
N LYS A 477 27.07 1.33 15.79
CA LYS A 477 25.67 1.56 16.18
C LYS A 477 24.86 0.26 16.25
N TYR A 478 25.05 -0.65 15.31
CA TYR A 478 24.41 -1.98 15.31
C TYR A 478 24.89 -2.82 16.49
N THR A 479 26.19 -2.85 16.77
CA THR A 479 26.75 -3.58 17.91
C THR A 479 26.16 -3.05 19.23
N ALA A 480 26.07 -1.73 19.41
CA ALA A 480 25.45 -1.13 20.60
C ALA A 480 23.95 -1.46 20.72
N SER A 481 23.26 -1.67 19.60
CA SER A 481 21.81 -1.94 19.56
C SER A 481 21.48 -3.44 19.55
N LYS A 482 22.49 -4.32 19.49
CA LYS A 482 22.34 -5.77 19.26
C LYS A 482 21.35 -6.43 20.21
N TYR A 483 21.52 -6.25 21.52
CA TYR A 483 20.68 -6.90 22.52
C TYR A 483 19.23 -6.38 22.51
N GLN A 484 19.05 -5.08 22.28
CA GLN A 484 17.72 -4.49 22.14
C GLN A 484 16.97 -5.06 20.92
N MET A 485 17.68 -5.29 19.81
CA MET A 485 17.08 -5.92 18.62
C MET A 485 16.71 -7.38 18.88
N ILE A 486 17.58 -8.16 19.52
CA ILE A 486 17.30 -9.57 19.87
C ILE A 486 16.07 -9.66 20.76
N ALA A 487 15.99 -8.82 21.80
CA ALA A 487 14.83 -8.78 22.69
C ALA A 487 13.55 -8.39 21.94
N ALA A 488 13.62 -7.37 21.08
CA ALA A 488 12.45 -6.89 20.34
C ALA A 488 11.94 -7.90 19.30
N PHE A 489 12.81 -8.62 18.60
CA PHE A 489 12.40 -9.63 17.61
C PHE A 489 11.82 -10.91 18.23
N ASN A 490 12.01 -11.14 19.52
CA ASN A 490 11.35 -12.24 20.24
C ASN A 490 9.90 -11.90 20.65
N GLN A 491 9.50 -10.63 20.58
CA GLN A 491 8.12 -10.24 20.87
C GLN A 491 7.26 -10.43 19.62
N GLU A 492 6.18 -11.20 19.73
CA GLU A 492 5.13 -11.21 18.72
C GLU A 492 4.29 -9.93 18.90
N SER A 493 4.39 -9.01 17.94
CA SER A 493 3.65 -7.74 17.93
C SER A 493 2.37 -7.84 17.11
#